data_AF-A0A1L0CTW8-F1
#
_entry.id   AF-A0A1L0CTW8-F1
#
_cell.length_a   1.000
_cell.length_b   1.000
_cell.length_c   1.000
_cell.angle_alpha   90.00
_cell.angle_beta   90.00
_cell.angle_gamma   90.00
#
_symmetry.space_group_name_H-M   'P 1'
#
loop_
_entity.id
_entity.type
_entity.pdbx_description
1 polymer ?
#
loop_
_entity_poly.entity_id
_entity_poly.type
_entity_poly.pdbx_seq_one_letter_code
_entity_poly.pdbx_strand_id
1 'polypeptide(L)'
;MTLKTIYLLRHGFRSNWLPEPHPESPTGIEADVILAEHGLEQAEELAEYFKTNEDLVKPQLIVTSPFVRCIETIRPLSKALDLEIIIERCLGEWFKKDRALEKTIIDGKEELTVPLPANLDVLQRVFAQDNLKMNKYWNTYTPNIKGETQQEIQERAIKGLPSLIKRIEEEYPDVEHVLLCTHAATKIAFGMALLGYDSLTEPLRDVMDGQPNIIRAGSCSLDKFITPPILHEKPLDLFERDWIMTMNGNTTFLTNGEEMHWDFSNGFEAGSDADIKYRQEMAKLEKQHGVQMDKSSTDGEYKKKTKKDKDNVDDSYEEHLVEINLPQNFARSFAELPKDDGPVDFQIAGVNTENPIVKVGKKFYEGEWQKPIGSTIVSIPNDDENKSKNDMSNMKQVEASIDLQELKVKK
;
A
#
# COMPACT_ATOMS: atom_id res chain seq x y z
N MET A 1 1.44 6.82 -25.10
CA MET A 1 1.61 6.16 -23.79
C MET A 1 1.57 7.24 -22.75
N THR A 2 0.78 7.04 -21.70
CA THR A 2 0.43 8.12 -20.78
C THR A 2 0.54 7.73 -19.33
N LEU A 3 0.43 6.45 -18.98
CA LEU A 3 0.48 6.05 -17.57
C LEU A 3 1.88 6.22 -16.98
N LYS A 4 1.99 7.14 -16.02
CA LYS A 4 3.20 7.52 -15.29
C LYS A 4 3.19 7.07 -13.83
N THR A 5 2.00 6.88 -13.25
CA THR A 5 1.85 6.57 -11.82
C THR A 5 0.82 5.47 -11.60
N ILE A 6 1.21 4.49 -10.78
CA ILE A 6 0.34 3.43 -10.29
C ILE A 6 0.34 3.47 -8.77
N TYR A 7 -0.83 3.61 -8.18
CA TYR A 7 -1.05 3.36 -6.76
C TYR A 7 -1.57 1.94 -6.57
N LEU A 8 -1.00 1.18 -5.63
CA LEU A 8 -1.55 -0.12 -5.19
C LEU A 8 -2.08 0.01 -3.77
N LEU A 9 -3.37 -0.20 -3.61
CA LEU A 9 -4.07 -0.05 -2.34
C LEU A 9 -4.60 -1.41 -1.88
N ARG A 10 -4.32 -1.80 -0.63
CA ARG A 10 -5.06 -2.90 0.00
C ARG A 10 -6.39 -2.38 0.52
N HIS A 11 -7.45 -3.18 0.44
CA HIS A 11 -8.70 -2.90 1.15
C HIS A 11 -8.50 -2.62 2.66
N GLY A 12 -9.47 -1.95 3.28
CA GLY A 12 -9.51 -1.66 4.72
C GLY A 12 -9.78 -2.87 5.62
N PHE A 13 -9.93 -2.61 6.91
CA PHE A 13 -10.14 -3.62 7.95
C PHE A 13 -11.44 -4.41 7.75
N ARG A 14 -11.34 -5.74 7.68
CA ARG A 14 -12.49 -6.62 7.37
C ARG A 14 -13.34 -6.90 8.61
N SER A 15 -14.65 -7.05 8.40
CA SER A 15 -15.61 -7.40 9.45
C SER A 15 -15.32 -8.75 10.13
N ASN A 16 -14.83 -9.76 9.40
CA ASN A 16 -14.48 -11.07 9.96
C ASN A 16 -13.18 -11.07 10.81
N TRP A 17 -12.52 -9.92 10.96
CA TRP A 17 -11.38 -9.78 11.87
C TRP A 17 -11.81 -9.38 13.28
N LEU A 18 -13.05 -8.91 13.44
CA LEU A 18 -13.70 -8.72 14.74
C LEU A 18 -14.08 -10.07 15.36
N PRO A 19 -14.44 -10.13 16.65
CA PRO A 19 -15.08 -11.32 17.22
C PRO A 19 -16.45 -11.61 16.57
N GLU A 20 -16.84 -12.89 16.57
CA GLU A 20 -18.18 -13.32 16.16
C GLU A 20 -19.29 -12.69 17.02
N PRO A 21 -20.50 -12.47 16.47
CA PRO A 21 -20.98 -12.90 15.15
C PRO A 21 -20.56 -11.97 14.00
N HIS A 22 -20.23 -12.55 12.84
CA HIS A 22 -19.93 -11.80 11.61
C HIS A 22 -21.19 -11.44 10.79
N PRO A 23 -21.18 -10.28 10.10
CA PRO A 23 -22.26 -9.94 9.18
C PRO A 23 -22.27 -10.86 7.95
N GLU A 24 -23.45 -11.11 7.39
CA GLU A 24 -23.59 -11.87 6.15
C GLU A 24 -23.02 -11.11 4.95
N SER A 25 -22.51 -11.84 3.96
CA SER A 25 -22.06 -11.24 2.70
C SER A 25 -23.25 -10.66 1.92
N PRO A 26 -23.20 -9.38 1.50
CA PRO A 26 -24.28 -8.75 0.74
C PRO A 26 -24.43 -9.31 -0.68
N THR A 27 -23.42 -10.02 -1.18
CA THR A 27 -23.47 -10.74 -2.47
C THR A 27 -23.89 -12.20 -2.31
N GLY A 28 -23.89 -12.72 -1.07
CA GLY A 28 -24.12 -14.12 -0.76
C GLY A 28 -22.94 -15.05 -1.12
N ILE A 29 -21.79 -14.49 -1.51
CA ILE A 29 -20.59 -15.24 -1.90
C ILE A 29 -19.72 -15.47 -0.66
N GLU A 30 -19.16 -16.69 -0.51
CA GLU A 30 -18.25 -17.00 0.59
C GLU A 30 -17.01 -16.09 0.54
N ALA A 31 -16.49 -15.73 1.71
CA ALA A 31 -15.35 -14.83 1.88
C ALA A 31 -15.50 -13.40 1.30
N ASP A 32 -16.61 -13.06 0.61
CA ASP A 32 -16.92 -11.70 0.15
C ASP A 32 -17.55 -10.86 1.25
N VAL A 33 -16.80 -10.71 2.34
CA VAL A 33 -17.19 -9.99 3.55
C VAL A 33 -17.08 -8.48 3.37
N ILE A 34 -17.90 -7.74 4.12
CA ILE A 34 -17.83 -6.27 4.20
C ILE A 34 -16.65 -5.81 5.08
N LEU A 35 -16.34 -4.53 5.01
CA LEU A 35 -15.49 -3.85 5.98
C LEU A 35 -16.16 -3.78 7.37
N ALA A 36 -15.34 -3.75 8.42
CA ALA A 36 -15.79 -3.33 9.74
C ALA A 36 -16.05 -1.81 9.75
N GLU A 37 -16.72 -1.28 10.77
CA GLU A 37 -16.83 0.17 10.99
C GLU A 37 -15.45 0.85 10.98
N HIS A 38 -14.49 0.27 11.69
CA HIS A 38 -13.08 0.68 11.65
C HIS A 38 -12.46 0.66 10.24
N GLY A 39 -12.83 -0.32 9.40
CA GLY A 39 -12.35 -0.38 8.02
C GLY A 39 -12.97 0.70 7.13
N LEU A 40 -14.20 1.13 7.44
CA LEU A 40 -14.84 2.27 6.77
C LEU A 40 -14.17 3.58 7.19
N GLU A 41 -13.79 3.73 8.45
CA GLU A 41 -13.01 4.88 8.93
C GLU A 41 -11.66 4.98 8.20
N GLN A 42 -10.91 3.88 8.10
CA GLN A 42 -9.67 3.83 7.30
C GLN A 42 -9.88 4.24 5.83
N ALA A 43 -11.04 3.93 5.25
CA ALA A 43 -11.36 4.31 3.88
C ALA A 43 -11.65 5.81 3.74
N GLU A 44 -12.31 6.42 4.72
CA GLU A 44 -12.53 7.87 4.78
C GLU A 44 -11.21 8.62 5.00
N GLU A 45 -10.32 8.12 5.88
CA GLU A 45 -8.97 8.69 6.09
C GLU A 45 -8.14 8.68 4.80
N LEU A 46 -8.20 7.59 4.02
CA LEU A 46 -7.58 7.53 2.70
C LEU A 46 -8.14 8.59 1.74
N ALA A 47 -9.46 8.78 1.74
CA ALA A 47 -10.11 9.76 0.89
C ALA A 47 -9.69 11.19 1.26
N GLU A 48 -9.64 11.49 2.56
CA GLU A 48 -9.18 12.80 3.04
C GLU A 48 -7.71 13.02 2.75
N TYR A 49 -6.85 12.00 2.93
CA TYR A 49 -5.43 12.07 2.58
C TYR A 49 -5.19 12.49 1.13
N PHE A 50 -5.90 11.88 0.17
CA PHE A 50 -5.80 12.28 -1.24
C PHE A 50 -6.41 13.66 -1.53
N LYS A 51 -7.38 14.10 -0.74
CA LYS A 51 -8.09 15.35 -0.96
C LYS A 51 -7.28 16.55 -0.46
N THR A 52 -6.67 16.43 0.73
CA THR A 52 -5.96 17.51 1.45
C THR A 52 -4.47 17.59 1.12
N ASN A 53 -3.84 16.48 0.72
CA ASN A 53 -2.42 16.48 0.40
C ASN A 53 -2.17 17.05 -1.01
N GLU A 54 -1.76 18.31 -1.08
CA GLU A 54 -1.49 19.01 -2.35
C GLU A 54 -0.26 18.47 -3.09
N ASP A 55 0.71 17.89 -2.38
CA ASP A 55 1.92 17.30 -2.97
C ASP A 55 1.65 15.92 -3.58
N LEU A 56 0.53 15.29 -3.21
CA LEU A 56 0.15 13.98 -3.71
C LEU A 56 -0.51 14.08 -5.08
N VAL A 57 0.09 13.41 -6.06
CA VAL A 57 -0.49 13.24 -7.39
C VAL A 57 -1.80 12.46 -7.28
N LYS A 58 -2.92 13.10 -7.63
CA LYS A 58 -4.26 12.51 -7.50
C LYS A 58 -4.50 11.48 -8.61
N PRO A 59 -5.11 10.32 -8.31
CA PRO A 59 -5.52 9.38 -9.35
C PRO A 59 -6.61 10.01 -10.23
N GLN A 60 -6.61 9.65 -11.51
CA GLN A 60 -7.61 10.09 -12.50
C GLN A 60 -8.59 8.96 -12.85
N LEU A 61 -8.28 7.73 -12.44
CA LEU A 61 -9.09 6.54 -12.63
C LEU A 61 -8.90 5.59 -11.45
N ILE A 62 -9.99 4.99 -10.99
CA ILE A 62 -9.96 3.90 -10.00
C ILE A 62 -10.29 2.60 -10.72
N VAL A 63 -9.43 1.61 -10.57
CA VAL A 63 -9.71 0.22 -10.95
C VAL A 63 -9.66 -0.62 -9.69
N THR A 64 -10.68 -1.43 -9.44
CA THR A 64 -10.80 -2.16 -8.17
C THR A 64 -11.16 -3.61 -8.39
N SER A 65 -10.69 -4.45 -7.48
CA SER A 65 -11.13 -5.82 -7.34
C SER A 65 -12.66 -5.90 -7.20
N PRO A 66 -13.32 -6.96 -7.71
CA PRO A 66 -14.77 -7.07 -7.64
C PRO A 66 -15.31 -7.44 -6.24
N PHE A 67 -14.45 -7.73 -5.26
CA PHE A 67 -14.89 -8.04 -3.90
C PHE A 67 -15.41 -6.78 -3.19
N VAL A 68 -16.53 -6.91 -2.47
CA VAL A 68 -17.29 -5.80 -1.86
C VAL A 68 -16.40 -4.91 -1.02
N ARG A 69 -15.57 -5.48 -0.15
CA ARG A 69 -14.64 -4.74 0.70
C ARG A 69 -13.65 -3.85 -0.05
N CYS A 70 -13.26 -4.19 -1.29
CA CYS A 70 -12.40 -3.32 -2.10
C CYS A 70 -13.20 -2.12 -2.62
N ILE A 71 -14.46 -2.33 -3.03
CA ILE A 71 -15.37 -1.26 -3.48
C ILE A 71 -15.74 -0.34 -2.31
N GLU A 72 -16.03 -0.89 -1.12
CA GLU A 72 -16.25 -0.09 0.09
C GLU A 72 -15.05 0.77 0.45
N THR A 73 -13.82 0.25 0.24
CA THR A 73 -12.59 1.00 0.52
C THR A 73 -12.44 2.20 -0.41
N ILE A 74 -12.72 2.05 -1.71
CA ILE A 74 -12.55 3.16 -2.67
C ILE A 74 -13.77 4.08 -2.80
N ARG A 75 -14.90 3.70 -2.21
CA ARG A 75 -16.15 4.46 -2.28
C ARG A 75 -15.98 5.93 -1.85
N PRO A 76 -15.43 6.25 -0.66
CA PRO A 76 -15.29 7.64 -0.24
C PRO A 76 -14.34 8.42 -1.16
N LEU A 77 -13.21 7.81 -1.56
CA LEU A 77 -12.25 8.42 -2.46
C LEU A 77 -12.84 8.73 -3.84
N SER A 78 -13.60 7.80 -4.42
CA SER A 78 -14.29 7.99 -5.70
C SER A 78 -15.27 9.17 -5.63
N LYS A 79 -16.01 9.31 -4.54
CA LYS A 79 -16.92 10.45 -4.32
C LYS A 79 -16.17 11.76 -4.12
N ALA A 80 -15.10 11.75 -3.31
CA ALA A 80 -14.31 12.93 -3.00
C ALA A 80 -13.61 13.53 -4.24
N LEU A 81 -13.16 12.68 -5.16
CA LEU A 81 -12.46 13.08 -6.39
C LEU A 81 -13.33 12.99 -7.66
N ASP A 82 -14.60 12.63 -7.52
CA ASP A 82 -15.57 12.44 -8.62
C ASP A 82 -15.12 11.44 -9.72
N LEU A 83 -14.43 10.38 -9.32
CA LEU A 83 -13.79 9.42 -10.23
C LEU A 83 -14.70 8.25 -10.63
N GLU A 84 -14.55 7.79 -11.87
CA GLU A 84 -15.11 6.51 -12.33
C GLU A 84 -14.43 5.32 -11.64
N ILE A 85 -15.23 4.30 -11.32
CA ILE A 85 -14.76 3.02 -10.79
C ILE A 85 -14.94 1.94 -11.86
N ILE A 86 -13.83 1.31 -12.22
CA ILE A 86 -13.83 0.14 -13.10
C ILE A 86 -13.62 -1.11 -12.24
N ILE A 87 -14.53 -2.08 -12.36
CA ILE A 87 -14.34 -3.38 -11.73
C ILE A 87 -13.42 -4.23 -12.61
N GLU A 88 -12.39 -4.84 -12.04
CA GLU A 88 -11.44 -5.69 -12.79
C GLU A 88 -11.12 -6.98 -12.05
N ARG A 89 -11.40 -8.12 -12.70
CA ARG A 89 -11.19 -9.45 -12.13
C ARG A 89 -9.71 -9.81 -11.92
N CYS A 90 -8.80 -9.24 -12.70
CA CYS A 90 -7.35 -9.43 -12.53
C CYS A 90 -6.85 -8.98 -11.15
N LEU A 91 -7.55 -8.03 -10.51
CA LEU A 91 -7.25 -7.52 -9.17
C LEU A 91 -7.84 -8.39 -8.05
N GLY A 92 -8.46 -9.52 -8.38
CA GLY A 92 -9.11 -10.41 -7.44
C GLY A 92 -8.20 -11.00 -6.36
N GLU A 93 -8.84 -11.57 -5.34
CA GLU A 93 -8.17 -12.20 -4.20
C GLU A 93 -7.28 -13.36 -4.63
N TRP A 94 -6.31 -13.69 -3.78
CA TRP A 94 -5.56 -14.93 -3.92
C TRP A 94 -6.20 -16.03 -3.08
N PHE A 95 -6.75 -17.03 -3.75
CA PHE A 95 -7.20 -18.26 -3.10
C PHE A 95 -6.27 -19.41 -3.45
N LYS A 96 -5.87 -20.17 -2.44
CA LYS A 96 -5.09 -21.40 -2.62
C LYS A 96 -5.96 -22.49 -3.25
N LYS A 97 -5.31 -23.49 -3.86
CA LYS A 97 -6.01 -24.58 -4.57
C LYS A 97 -6.91 -25.44 -3.69
N ASP A 98 -6.57 -25.57 -2.42
CA ASP A 98 -7.35 -26.31 -1.42
C ASP A 98 -8.64 -25.60 -1.00
N ARG A 99 -8.81 -24.30 -1.32
CA ARG A 99 -10.08 -23.57 -1.19
C ARG A 99 -11.08 -23.86 -2.30
N ALA A 100 -10.70 -24.60 -3.34
CA ALA A 100 -11.61 -24.93 -4.43
C ALA A 100 -12.62 -26.02 -4.03
N LEU A 101 -13.62 -25.65 -3.25
CA LEU A 101 -14.60 -26.55 -2.63
C LEU A 101 -16.05 -26.22 -3.00
N GLU A 102 -16.31 -25.04 -3.58
CA GLU A 102 -17.65 -24.62 -3.96
C GLU A 102 -18.09 -25.27 -5.27
N LYS A 103 -19.30 -25.83 -5.29
CA LYS A 103 -19.90 -26.37 -6.52
C LYS A 103 -20.53 -25.24 -7.31
N THR A 104 -19.89 -24.87 -8.42
CA THR A 104 -20.34 -23.78 -9.28
C THR A 104 -20.59 -24.29 -10.70
N ILE A 105 -21.63 -23.79 -11.36
CA ILE A 105 -21.90 -24.09 -12.77
C ILE A 105 -21.11 -23.11 -13.64
N ILE A 106 -20.10 -23.60 -14.35
CA ILE A 106 -19.30 -22.86 -15.33
C ILE A 106 -19.56 -23.46 -16.71
N ASP A 107 -20.06 -22.65 -17.64
CA ASP A 107 -20.39 -23.08 -19.02
C ASP A 107 -21.25 -24.35 -19.08
N GLY A 108 -22.22 -24.46 -18.17
CA GLY A 108 -23.14 -25.60 -18.08
C GLY A 108 -22.55 -26.87 -17.43
N LYS A 109 -21.34 -26.79 -16.85
CA LYS A 109 -20.69 -27.89 -16.12
C LYS A 109 -20.50 -27.54 -14.65
N GLU A 110 -20.74 -28.50 -13.78
CA GLU A 110 -20.37 -28.39 -12.36
C GLU A 110 -18.86 -28.50 -12.23
N GLU A 111 -18.25 -27.46 -11.66
CA GLU A 111 -16.83 -27.39 -11.32
C GLU A 111 -16.71 -27.11 -9.82
N LEU A 112 -15.60 -27.58 -9.22
CA LEU A 112 -15.19 -27.14 -7.90
C LEU A 112 -14.36 -25.88 -8.04
N THR A 113 -14.81 -24.79 -7.42
CA THR A 113 -14.20 -23.47 -7.54
C THR A 113 -13.86 -22.89 -6.18
N VAL A 114 -12.90 -21.98 -6.19
CA VAL A 114 -12.75 -20.99 -5.10
C VAL A 114 -13.91 -19.99 -5.17
N PRO A 115 -14.12 -19.15 -4.14
CA PRO A 115 -15.15 -18.12 -4.20
C PRO A 115 -14.94 -17.22 -5.41
N LEU A 116 -15.95 -17.19 -6.28
CA LEU A 116 -15.92 -16.38 -7.49
C LEU A 116 -16.60 -15.04 -7.22
N PRO A 117 -16.01 -13.90 -7.63
CA PRO A 117 -16.60 -12.59 -7.39
C PRO A 117 -17.97 -12.42 -8.06
N ALA A 118 -18.78 -11.53 -7.50
CA ALA A 118 -20.04 -11.11 -8.06
C ALA A 118 -19.88 -10.45 -9.44
N ASN A 119 -20.92 -10.54 -10.27
CA ASN A 119 -20.99 -9.79 -11.52
C ASN A 119 -21.42 -8.33 -11.29
N LEU A 120 -21.32 -7.51 -12.33
CA LEU A 120 -21.64 -6.08 -12.25
C LEU A 120 -23.07 -5.81 -11.76
N ASP A 121 -24.07 -6.57 -12.21
CA ASP A 121 -25.47 -6.36 -11.83
C ASP A 121 -25.72 -6.61 -10.33
N VAL A 122 -25.03 -7.59 -9.74
CA VAL A 122 -25.08 -7.83 -8.30
C VAL A 122 -24.40 -6.68 -7.55
N LEU A 123 -23.19 -6.29 -7.98
CA LEU A 123 -22.43 -5.20 -7.35
C LEU A 123 -23.20 -3.86 -7.41
N GLN A 124 -23.80 -3.52 -8.55
CA GLN A 124 -24.61 -2.30 -8.70
C GLN A 124 -25.85 -2.32 -7.79
N ARG A 125 -26.44 -3.49 -7.51
CA ARG A 125 -27.54 -3.60 -6.54
C ARG A 125 -27.06 -3.43 -5.11
N VAL A 126 -25.91 -3.99 -4.75
CA VAL A 126 -25.30 -3.82 -3.42
C VAL A 126 -25.03 -2.34 -3.13
N PHE A 127 -24.48 -1.61 -4.11
CA PHE A 127 -24.11 -0.19 -3.99
C PHE A 127 -25.15 0.78 -4.58
N ALA A 128 -26.41 0.36 -4.73
CA ALA A 128 -27.43 1.16 -5.43
C ALA A 128 -27.71 2.51 -4.76
N GLN A 129 -27.55 2.60 -3.44
CA GLN A 129 -27.77 3.83 -2.67
C GLN A 129 -26.56 4.77 -2.68
N ASP A 130 -25.40 4.30 -3.15
CA ASP A 130 -24.16 5.06 -3.12
C ASP A 130 -23.96 5.98 -4.32
N ASN A 131 -24.76 5.82 -5.39
CA ASN A 131 -24.65 6.57 -6.65
C ASN A 131 -23.23 6.55 -7.25
N LEU A 132 -22.56 5.40 -7.21
CA LEU A 132 -21.21 5.24 -7.75
C LEU A 132 -21.20 5.25 -9.27
N LYS A 133 -20.17 5.88 -9.86
CA LYS A 133 -19.87 5.81 -11.31
C LYS A 133 -19.21 4.45 -11.64
N MET A 134 -19.95 3.37 -11.46
CA MET A 134 -19.48 1.99 -11.59
C MET A 134 -20.27 1.25 -12.67
N ASN A 135 -19.89 1.44 -13.93
CA ASN A 135 -20.61 0.93 -15.10
C ASN A 135 -19.81 -0.03 -15.97
N LYS A 136 -18.54 -0.28 -15.63
CA LYS A 136 -17.65 -1.15 -16.39
C LYS A 136 -17.18 -2.31 -15.52
N TYR A 137 -17.17 -3.50 -16.13
CA TYR A 137 -16.59 -4.70 -15.56
C TYR A 137 -15.65 -5.30 -16.59
N TRP A 138 -14.36 -5.31 -16.27
CA TRP A 138 -13.31 -5.88 -17.06
C TRP A 138 -12.87 -7.22 -16.50
N ASN A 139 -12.40 -8.04 -17.43
CA ASN A 139 -11.84 -9.34 -17.15
C ASN A 139 -10.61 -9.51 -18.04
N THR A 140 -9.66 -8.58 -17.92
CA THR A 140 -8.44 -8.58 -18.73
C THR A 140 -7.60 -9.81 -18.46
N TYR A 141 -7.67 -10.33 -17.23
CA TYR A 141 -7.15 -11.61 -16.84
C TYR A 141 -8.06 -12.25 -15.79
N THR A 142 -8.41 -13.53 -15.98
CA THR A 142 -9.19 -14.29 -15.00
C THR A 142 -8.24 -15.09 -14.11
N PRO A 143 -8.20 -14.82 -12.78
CA PRO A 143 -7.52 -15.70 -11.83
C PRO A 143 -8.02 -17.15 -11.96
N ASN A 144 -7.16 -18.13 -11.68
CA ASN A 144 -7.54 -19.53 -11.80
C ASN A 144 -8.73 -19.87 -10.89
N ILE A 145 -9.85 -20.26 -11.49
CA ILE A 145 -11.10 -20.56 -10.76
C ILE A 145 -10.96 -21.75 -9.80
N LYS A 146 -9.89 -22.55 -9.92
CA LYS A 146 -9.56 -23.67 -9.02
C LYS A 146 -8.52 -23.29 -7.96
N GLY A 147 -8.28 -21.99 -7.78
CA GLY A 147 -7.24 -21.46 -6.92
C GLY A 147 -5.86 -21.48 -7.57
N GLU A 148 -4.93 -20.77 -6.94
CA GLU A 148 -3.61 -20.45 -7.46
C GLU A 148 -2.54 -20.88 -6.45
N THR A 149 -1.45 -21.48 -6.91
CA THR A 149 -0.20 -21.57 -6.15
C THR A 149 0.48 -20.19 -6.07
N GLN A 150 1.51 -20.06 -5.24
CA GLN A 150 2.33 -18.84 -5.19
C GLN A 150 2.95 -18.48 -6.54
N GLN A 151 3.39 -19.50 -7.30
CA GLN A 151 3.89 -19.32 -8.66
C GLN A 151 2.79 -18.85 -9.61
N GLU A 152 1.58 -19.38 -9.51
CA GLU A 152 0.47 -19.00 -10.40
C GLU A 152 -0.03 -17.57 -10.15
N ILE A 153 -0.08 -17.08 -8.89
CA ILE A 153 -0.37 -15.66 -8.65
C ILE A 153 0.74 -14.73 -9.14
N GLN A 154 1.99 -15.17 -9.08
CA GLN A 154 3.10 -14.42 -9.67
C GLN A 154 2.97 -14.37 -11.20
N GLU A 155 2.64 -15.49 -11.85
CA GLU A 155 2.36 -15.51 -13.28
C GLU A 155 1.16 -14.63 -13.65
N ARG A 156 0.12 -14.59 -12.80
CA ARG A 156 -1.00 -13.67 -12.94
C ARG A 156 -0.53 -12.22 -12.90
N ALA A 157 0.41 -11.86 -12.01
CA ALA A 157 0.97 -10.52 -11.99
C ALA A 157 1.74 -10.21 -13.29
N ILE A 158 2.58 -11.13 -13.75
CA ILE A 158 3.41 -10.96 -14.96
C ILE A 158 2.55 -10.90 -16.24
N LYS A 159 1.43 -11.61 -16.32
CA LYS A 159 0.59 -11.67 -17.54
C LYS A 159 -0.60 -10.71 -17.47
N GLY A 160 -1.22 -10.61 -16.31
CA GLY A 160 -2.45 -9.86 -16.08
C GLY A 160 -2.22 -8.36 -15.95
N LEU A 161 -1.21 -7.93 -15.19
CA LEU A 161 -0.95 -6.51 -15.00
C LEU A 161 -0.61 -5.78 -16.32
N PRO A 162 0.26 -6.29 -17.22
CA PRO A 162 0.46 -5.66 -18.52
C PRO A 162 -0.81 -5.58 -19.37
N SER A 163 -1.65 -6.61 -19.31
CA SER A 163 -2.93 -6.65 -20.05
C SER A 163 -3.91 -5.60 -19.52
N LEU A 164 -3.96 -5.43 -18.20
CA LEU A 164 -4.74 -4.38 -17.54
C LEU A 164 -4.24 -2.99 -17.93
N ILE A 165 -2.94 -2.71 -17.77
CA ILE A 165 -2.38 -1.39 -18.07
C ILE A 165 -2.55 -1.04 -19.55
N LYS A 166 -2.32 -2.00 -20.46
CA LYS A 166 -2.56 -1.81 -21.89
C LYS A 166 -4.00 -1.38 -22.16
N ARG A 167 -4.98 -2.05 -21.55
CA ARG A 167 -6.39 -1.69 -21.70
C ARG A 167 -6.71 -0.30 -21.15
N ILE A 168 -6.12 0.08 -20.02
CA ILE A 168 -6.26 1.44 -19.47
C ILE A 168 -5.75 2.47 -20.48
N GLU A 169 -4.55 2.28 -21.02
CA GLU A 169 -3.95 3.23 -21.99
C GLU A 169 -4.72 3.28 -23.32
N GLU A 170 -5.39 2.19 -23.72
CA GLU A 170 -6.23 2.13 -24.91
C GLU A 170 -7.61 2.81 -24.71
N GLU A 171 -8.29 2.54 -23.60
CA GLU A 171 -9.63 3.09 -23.32
C GLU A 171 -9.59 4.51 -22.70
N TYR A 172 -8.50 4.85 -22.02
CA TYR A 172 -8.30 6.12 -21.30
C TYR A 172 -6.92 6.73 -21.64
N PRO A 173 -6.71 7.17 -22.89
CA PRO A 173 -5.40 7.62 -23.35
C PRO A 173 -4.89 8.86 -22.62
N ASP A 174 -5.75 9.66 -21.97
CA ASP A 174 -5.34 10.85 -21.21
C ASP A 174 -5.07 10.58 -19.71
N VAL A 175 -5.28 9.34 -19.24
CA VAL A 175 -5.01 8.95 -17.85
C VAL A 175 -3.52 8.67 -17.67
N GLU A 176 -2.90 9.45 -16.79
CA GLU A 176 -1.51 9.32 -16.39
C GLU A 176 -1.34 8.69 -15.00
N HIS A 177 -2.36 8.75 -14.14
CA HIS A 177 -2.30 8.29 -12.76
C HIS A 177 -3.50 7.40 -12.42
N VAL A 178 -3.25 6.17 -12.02
CA VAL A 178 -4.30 5.20 -11.66
C VAL A 178 -4.14 4.71 -10.23
N LEU A 179 -5.27 4.46 -9.55
CA LEU A 179 -5.31 3.71 -8.31
C LEU A 179 -5.90 2.33 -8.54
N LEU A 180 -5.16 1.29 -8.16
CA LEU A 180 -5.57 -0.11 -8.19
C LEU A 180 -5.87 -0.58 -6.77
N CYS A 181 -7.15 -0.79 -6.44
CA CYS A 181 -7.54 -1.34 -5.14
C CYS A 181 -7.69 -2.86 -5.21
N THR A 182 -7.02 -3.56 -4.30
CA THR A 182 -6.87 -5.01 -4.32
C THR A 182 -6.61 -5.58 -2.91
N HIS A 183 -5.97 -6.73 -2.84
CA HIS A 183 -5.73 -7.55 -1.65
C HIS A 183 -4.24 -7.62 -1.33
N ALA A 184 -3.86 -8.06 -0.12
CA ALA A 184 -2.45 -8.08 0.28
C ALA A 184 -1.59 -8.91 -0.68
N ALA A 185 -1.99 -10.14 -0.99
CA ALA A 185 -1.24 -11.04 -1.87
C ALA A 185 -1.12 -10.48 -3.29
N THR A 186 -2.21 -9.98 -3.87
CA THR A 186 -2.23 -9.37 -5.19
C THR A 186 -1.41 -8.08 -5.25
N LYS A 187 -1.52 -7.21 -4.23
CA LYS A 187 -0.75 -5.97 -4.06
C LYS A 187 0.74 -6.27 -4.08
N ILE A 188 1.19 -7.22 -3.26
CA ILE A 188 2.60 -7.63 -3.21
C ILE A 188 3.02 -8.23 -4.55
N ALA A 189 2.24 -9.16 -5.12
CA ALA A 189 2.59 -9.77 -6.40
C ALA A 189 2.75 -8.75 -7.54
N PHE A 190 1.87 -7.74 -7.58
CA PHE A 190 1.94 -6.68 -8.58
C PHE A 190 3.12 -5.75 -8.32
N GLY A 191 3.36 -5.36 -7.07
CA GLY A 191 4.51 -4.54 -6.71
C GLY A 191 5.84 -5.22 -7.03
N MET A 192 5.99 -6.50 -6.67
CA MET A 192 7.19 -7.29 -6.99
C MET A 192 7.39 -7.43 -8.51
N ALA A 193 6.31 -7.64 -9.27
CA ALA A 193 6.38 -7.70 -10.74
C ALA A 193 6.79 -6.36 -11.37
N LEU A 194 6.25 -5.23 -10.88
CA LEU A 194 6.64 -3.89 -11.35
C LEU A 194 8.13 -3.60 -11.09
N LEU A 195 8.65 -4.09 -9.96
CA LEU A 195 10.06 -3.92 -9.59
C LEU A 195 10.99 -4.98 -10.22
N GLY A 196 10.48 -5.89 -11.04
CA GLY A 196 11.27 -6.89 -11.76
C GLY A 196 11.80 -8.04 -10.90
N TYR A 197 11.10 -8.40 -9.81
CA TYR A 197 11.46 -9.53 -8.97
C TYR A 197 10.81 -10.84 -9.45
N ASP A 198 11.63 -11.90 -9.46
CA ASP A 198 11.21 -13.26 -9.81
C ASP A 198 10.75 -14.08 -8.60
N SER A 199 10.66 -13.49 -7.42
CA SER A 199 10.12 -14.12 -6.22
C SER A 199 9.29 -13.14 -5.41
N LEU A 200 8.22 -13.65 -4.77
CA LEU A 200 7.36 -12.84 -3.89
C LEU A 200 7.90 -12.69 -2.47
N THR A 201 9.00 -13.38 -2.15
CA THR A 201 9.63 -13.37 -0.81
C THR A 201 11.07 -12.87 -0.85
N GLU A 202 11.59 -12.51 -2.03
CA GLU A 202 12.92 -11.91 -2.13
C GLU A 202 12.90 -10.53 -1.46
N PRO A 203 13.87 -10.23 -0.57
CA PRO A 203 14.00 -8.89 -0.01
C PRO A 203 14.24 -7.85 -1.10
N LEU A 204 13.58 -6.71 -0.96
CA LEU A 204 13.82 -5.54 -1.78
C LEU A 204 15.29 -5.10 -1.65
N ARG A 205 15.93 -4.93 -2.80
CA ARG A 205 17.29 -4.41 -2.99
C ARG A 205 17.28 -2.88 -2.89
N ASP A 206 18.44 -2.31 -2.58
CA ASP A 206 18.66 -0.86 -2.51
C ASP A 206 17.72 -0.12 -1.53
N VAL A 207 17.28 -0.83 -0.51
CA VAL A 207 16.48 -0.29 0.60
C VAL A 207 17.40 0.44 1.56
N MET A 208 17.01 1.66 1.93
CA MET A 208 17.76 2.45 2.91
C MET A 208 17.79 1.78 4.28
N ASP A 209 18.87 1.98 5.04
CA ASP A 209 18.98 1.47 6.41
C ASP A 209 17.77 1.90 7.25
N GLY A 210 17.14 0.94 7.93
CA GLY A 210 15.95 1.15 8.76
C GLY A 210 14.62 1.15 8.01
N GLN A 211 14.61 1.08 6.69
CA GLN A 211 13.38 0.91 5.91
C GLN A 211 13.04 -0.58 5.74
N PRO A 212 11.74 -0.93 5.63
CA PRO A 212 11.34 -2.30 5.42
C PRO A 212 11.82 -2.80 4.06
N ASN A 213 12.51 -3.94 4.07
CA ASN A 213 13.02 -4.60 2.88
C ASN A 213 12.01 -5.57 2.25
N ILE A 214 10.73 -5.40 2.55
CA ILE A 214 9.60 -6.12 1.95
C ILE A 214 8.50 -5.12 1.63
N ILE A 215 7.61 -5.47 0.70
CA ILE A 215 6.42 -4.65 0.44
C ILE A 215 5.47 -4.74 1.65
N ARG A 216 5.20 -3.60 2.28
CA ARG A 216 4.29 -3.49 3.42
C ARG A 216 2.84 -3.56 2.95
N ALA A 217 2.06 -4.52 3.44
CA ALA A 217 0.67 -4.72 3.03
C ALA A 217 -0.30 -4.72 4.21
N GLY A 218 -0.25 -3.73 5.11
CA GLY A 218 -1.29 -3.49 6.11
C GLY A 218 -2.66 -3.15 5.50
N SER A 219 -3.73 -3.24 6.29
CA SER A 219 -5.07 -2.80 5.87
C SER A 219 -5.07 -1.33 5.48
N CYS A 220 -5.72 -1.00 4.37
CA CYS A 220 -5.73 0.34 3.78
C CYS A 220 -4.34 0.92 3.45
N SER A 221 -3.28 0.10 3.39
CA SER A 221 -1.94 0.59 3.06
C SER A 221 -1.79 0.91 1.57
N LEU A 222 -1.05 1.99 1.29
CA LEU A 222 -0.90 2.55 -0.06
C LEU A 222 0.55 2.45 -0.54
N ASP A 223 0.76 1.83 -1.70
CA ASP A 223 2.01 1.92 -2.46
C ASP A 223 1.89 2.98 -3.57
N LYS A 224 3.03 3.52 -3.99
CA LYS A 224 3.14 4.40 -5.15
C LYS A 224 4.34 3.99 -6.00
N PHE A 225 4.06 3.71 -7.27
CA PHE A 225 5.05 3.44 -8.29
C PHE A 225 5.01 4.57 -9.32
N ILE A 226 6.18 5.10 -9.65
CA ILE A 226 6.34 6.09 -10.73
C ILE A 226 7.28 5.55 -11.77
N THR A 227 7.10 5.94 -13.02
CA THR A 227 8.11 5.76 -14.05
C THR A 227 8.67 7.11 -14.49
N PRO A 228 10.00 7.26 -14.64
CA PRO A 228 10.60 8.49 -15.19
C PRO A 228 10.04 8.83 -16.59
N PRO A 229 10.25 10.07 -17.06
CA PRO A 229 9.88 10.45 -18.41
C PRO A 229 10.46 9.49 -19.45
N ILE A 230 9.58 8.85 -20.21
CA ILE A 230 9.98 7.94 -21.29
C ILE A 230 10.57 8.78 -22.42
N LEU A 231 11.90 8.76 -22.57
CA LEU A 231 12.62 9.46 -23.64
C LEU A 231 12.71 8.66 -24.95
N HIS A 232 11.99 7.54 -25.04
CA HIS A 232 12.02 6.65 -26.20
C HIS A 232 11.03 7.07 -27.28
N GLU A 233 11.46 7.01 -28.55
CA GLU A 233 10.62 7.29 -29.72
C GLU A 233 9.52 6.22 -29.95
N LYS A 234 9.65 5.05 -29.33
CA LYS A 234 8.71 3.93 -29.45
C LYS A 234 7.93 3.70 -28.17
N PRO A 235 6.68 3.23 -28.28
CA PRO A 235 5.96 2.69 -27.14
C PRO A 235 6.72 1.56 -26.46
N LEU A 236 6.84 1.61 -25.13
CA LEU A 236 7.40 0.59 -24.26
C LEU A 236 6.28 -0.22 -23.61
N ASP A 237 6.46 -1.54 -23.56
CA ASP A 237 5.61 -2.42 -22.76
C ASP A 237 5.77 -2.11 -21.26
N LEU A 238 4.82 -2.56 -20.43
CA LEU A 238 4.76 -2.16 -19.02
C LEU A 238 6.09 -2.37 -18.27
N PHE A 239 6.69 -3.55 -18.40
CA PHE A 239 7.92 -3.92 -17.68
C PHE A 239 9.20 -3.47 -18.36
N GLU A 240 9.12 -2.89 -19.56
CA GLU A 240 10.25 -2.21 -20.19
C GLU A 240 10.42 -0.78 -19.65
N ARG A 241 9.45 -0.28 -18.87
CA ARG A 241 9.51 1.01 -18.18
C ARG A 241 10.26 0.84 -16.86
N ASP A 242 11.11 1.82 -16.53
CA ASP A 242 11.80 1.86 -15.25
C ASP A 242 10.80 2.27 -14.15
N TRP A 243 10.17 1.30 -13.49
CA TRP A 243 9.28 1.58 -12.36
C TRP A 243 10.07 1.69 -11.06
N ILE A 244 9.78 2.74 -10.30
CA ILE A 244 10.40 3.04 -9.02
C ILE A 244 9.29 3.10 -7.97
N MET A 245 9.41 2.30 -6.91
CA MET A 245 8.56 2.43 -5.73
C MET A 245 9.00 3.64 -4.92
N THR A 246 8.10 4.62 -4.76
CA THR A 246 8.32 5.86 -4.01
C THR A 246 7.53 5.92 -2.71
N MET A 247 6.65 4.95 -2.49
CA MET A 247 5.87 4.78 -1.27
C MET A 247 5.66 3.29 -1.05
N ASN A 248 6.04 2.77 0.12
CA ASN A 248 5.95 1.35 0.49
C ASN A 248 4.95 1.16 1.63
N GLY A 249 3.71 0.81 1.29
CA GLY A 249 2.62 0.54 2.21
C GLY A 249 2.41 1.64 3.24
N ASN A 250 2.34 2.88 2.78
CA ASN A 250 2.11 4.02 3.64
C ASN A 250 0.77 3.88 4.39
N THR A 251 0.82 4.11 5.70
CA THR A 251 -0.33 4.16 6.61
C THR A 251 -0.24 5.36 7.56
N THR A 252 0.63 6.34 7.28
CA THR A 252 0.81 7.52 8.16
C THR A 252 -0.42 8.41 8.21
N PHE A 253 -1.33 8.27 7.24
CA PHE A 253 -2.62 8.94 7.23
C PHE A 253 -3.71 8.21 8.02
N LEU A 254 -3.44 6.98 8.49
CA LEU A 254 -4.39 6.22 9.29
C LEU A 254 -4.17 6.53 10.77
N THR A 255 -5.23 6.84 11.51
CA THR A 255 -5.15 7.16 12.95
C THR A 255 -4.44 6.07 13.76
N ASN A 256 -4.65 4.80 13.39
CA ASN A 256 -4.10 3.65 14.09
C ASN A 256 -2.84 3.06 13.43
N GLY A 257 -2.28 3.74 12.42
CA GLY A 257 -1.09 3.28 11.70
C GLY A 257 -1.29 1.96 10.96
N GLU A 258 -0.24 1.15 10.88
CA GLU A 258 -0.31 -0.13 10.17
C GLU A 258 -0.95 -1.25 11.00
N GLU A 259 -2.00 -1.85 10.44
CA GLU A 259 -2.68 -3.00 11.01
C GLU A 259 -2.70 -4.19 10.05
N MET A 260 -2.70 -5.40 10.62
CA MET A 260 -2.95 -6.64 9.87
C MET A 260 -2.02 -6.87 8.68
N HIS A 261 -0.76 -6.41 8.79
CA HIS A 261 0.28 -6.69 7.81
C HIS A 261 0.36 -8.20 7.48
N TRP A 262 0.58 -8.50 6.22
CA TRP A 262 0.74 -9.84 5.68
C TRP A 262 1.78 -9.83 4.57
N ASP A 263 2.58 -10.89 4.47
CA ASP A 263 3.45 -11.17 3.33
C ASP A 263 3.47 -12.67 2.99
N PHE A 264 4.20 -13.07 1.94
CA PHE A 264 4.25 -14.46 1.49
C PHE A 264 5.06 -15.41 2.39
N SER A 265 5.69 -14.92 3.46
CA SER A 265 6.26 -15.77 4.52
C SER A 265 5.18 -16.33 5.46
N ASN A 266 3.98 -15.74 5.46
CA ASN A 266 2.83 -16.28 6.19
C ASN A 266 2.29 -17.56 5.54
N GLY A 267 2.10 -18.62 6.33
CA GLY A 267 1.55 -19.90 5.85
C GLY A 267 0.04 -19.88 5.50
N PHE A 268 -0.69 -18.81 5.84
CA PHE A 268 -2.13 -18.68 5.65
C PHE A 268 -2.49 -17.58 4.65
N GLU A 269 -3.66 -17.68 4.01
CA GLU A 269 -4.21 -16.62 3.16
C GLU A 269 -4.44 -15.33 3.97
N ALA A 270 -4.17 -14.17 3.37
CA ALA A 270 -4.16 -12.87 4.04
C ALA A 270 -5.52 -12.50 4.67
N GLY A 271 -5.56 -12.36 5.99
CA GLY A 271 -6.78 -12.02 6.72
C GLY A 271 -7.88 -13.08 6.66
N SER A 272 -7.54 -14.32 6.28
CA SER A 272 -8.44 -15.47 6.39
C SER A 272 -8.72 -15.82 7.85
N ASP A 273 -9.79 -16.56 8.12
CA ASP A 273 -10.10 -17.00 9.49
C ASP A 273 -8.96 -17.83 10.11
N ALA A 274 -8.18 -18.53 9.29
CA ALA A 274 -6.98 -19.24 9.75
C ALA A 274 -5.87 -18.27 10.20
N ASP A 275 -5.61 -17.22 9.43
CA ASP A 275 -4.67 -16.14 9.79
C ASP A 275 -5.13 -15.42 11.08
N ILE A 276 -6.42 -15.08 11.18
CA ILE A 276 -6.97 -14.41 12.37
C ILE A 276 -6.88 -15.31 13.61
N LYS A 277 -7.27 -16.59 13.51
CA LYS A 277 -7.14 -17.54 14.62
C LYS A 277 -5.70 -17.70 15.08
N TYR A 278 -4.77 -17.84 14.14
CA TYR A 278 -3.34 -17.92 14.44
C TYR A 278 -2.86 -16.69 15.21
N ARG A 279 -3.19 -15.47 14.75
CA ARG A 279 -2.83 -14.23 15.44
C ARG A 279 -3.43 -14.14 16.84
N GLN A 280 -4.68 -14.56 17.01
CA GLN A 280 -5.34 -14.57 18.32
C GLN A 280 -4.69 -15.57 19.29
N GLU A 281 -4.29 -16.74 18.80
CA GLU A 281 -3.56 -17.75 19.59
C GLU A 281 -2.17 -17.23 20.01
N MET A 282 -1.43 -16.64 19.07
CA MET A 282 -0.14 -16.01 19.36
C MET A 282 -0.28 -14.90 20.40
N ALA A 283 -1.24 -13.98 20.23
CA ALA A 283 -1.48 -12.90 21.20
C ALA A 283 -1.87 -13.42 22.60
N LYS A 284 -2.57 -14.56 22.69
CA LYS A 284 -2.85 -15.22 23.98
C LYS A 284 -1.58 -15.79 24.60
N LEU A 285 -0.73 -16.42 23.80
CA LEU A 285 0.56 -16.97 24.27
C LEU A 285 1.50 -15.85 24.74
N GLU A 286 1.59 -14.74 24.01
CA GLU A 286 2.39 -13.57 24.40
C GLU A 286 1.91 -12.99 25.73
N LYS A 287 0.59 -12.82 25.92
CA LYS A 287 0.00 -12.38 27.20
C LYS A 287 0.25 -13.35 28.36
N GLN A 288 0.29 -14.65 28.09
CA GLN A 288 0.54 -15.67 29.12
C GLN A 288 2.01 -15.78 29.50
N HIS A 289 2.92 -15.55 28.56
CA HIS A 289 4.35 -15.81 28.74
C HIS A 289 5.23 -14.55 28.83
N GLY A 290 4.67 -13.36 28.58
CA GLY A 290 5.41 -12.09 28.65
C GLY A 290 6.54 -11.97 27.63
N VAL A 291 6.41 -12.65 26.48
CA VAL A 291 7.41 -12.66 25.39
C VAL A 291 6.68 -12.36 24.09
N GLN A 292 7.15 -11.38 23.32
CA GLN A 292 6.69 -11.07 21.96
C GLN A 292 7.27 -12.12 20.99
N MET A 293 6.43 -12.77 20.20
CA MET A 293 6.86 -13.78 19.24
C MET A 293 6.78 -13.23 17.81
N ASP A 294 7.79 -13.55 17.00
CA ASP A 294 7.84 -13.17 15.59
C ASP A 294 6.66 -13.78 14.82
N LYS A 295 5.85 -12.90 14.22
CA LYS A 295 4.56 -13.22 13.58
C LYS A 295 4.73 -13.78 12.15
N SER A 296 5.97 -14.01 11.70
CA SER A 296 6.30 -14.37 10.31
C SER A 296 6.69 -15.83 10.08
N SER A 297 6.86 -16.69 11.09
CA SER A 297 7.38 -18.04 10.87
C SER A 297 6.33 -19.15 10.97
N THR A 298 5.87 -19.65 9.82
CA THR A 298 5.34 -21.02 9.73
C THR A 298 5.91 -21.71 8.50
N ASP A 299 7.14 -22.18 8.60
CA ASP A 299 7.59 -23.34 7.82
C ASP A 299 8.00 -24.45 8.79
N GLY A 300 7.29 -25.57 8.66
CA GLY A 300 7.52 -26.78 9.43
C GLY A 300 8.82 -27.47 9.02
N GLU A 301 9.90 -27.18 9.71
CA GLU A 301 10.93 -28.15 10.05
C GLU A 301 11.51 -27.80 11.42
N TYR A 302 11.21 -28.62 12.43
CA TYR A 302 11.83 -28.56 13.75
C TYR A 302 13.34 -28.81 13.64
N LYS A 303 14.13 -27.76 13.36
CA LYS A 303 15.55 -27.73 13.69
C LYS A 303 15.71 -27.07 15.05
N LYS A 304 15.94 -27.91 16.07
CA LYS A 304 16.45 -27.51 17.40
C LYS A 304 17.64 -26.55 17.21
N LYS A 305 17.41 -25.24 17.31
CA LYS A 305 18.49 -24.28 17.57
C LYS A 305 18.87 -24.41 19.04
N THR A 306 20.10 -24.85 19.26
CA THR A 306 20.76 -24.94 20.56
C THR A 306 20.84 -23.57 21.23
N LYS A 307 20.60 -23.56 22.54
CA LYS A 307 20.80 -22.42 23.46
C LYS A 307 22.19 -21.80 23.28
N LYS A 308 22.27 -20.70 22.54
CA LYS A 308 23.17 -19.57 22.78
C LYS A 308 22.73 -18.44 21.86
N ASP A 309 22.90 -17.22 22.34
CA ASP A 309 22.48 -15.95 21.73
C ASP A 309 21.01 -15.62 21.99
N LYS A 310 20.71 -15.44 23.29
CA LYS A 310 19.62 -14.57 23.75
C LYS A 310 20.26 -13.26 24.19
N ASP A 311 20.37 -12.31 23.27
CA ASP A 311 20.28 -10.91 23.65
C ASP A 311 18.85 -10.48 23.31
N ASN A 312 18.13 -10.02 24.32
CA ASN A 312 16.78 -9.50 24.20
C ASN A 312 16.84 -8.23 23.33
N VAL A 313 16.33 -8.32 22.10
CA VAL A 313 15.97 -7.12 21.34
C VAL A 313 14.50 -6.87 21.66
N ASP A 314 14.25 -5.73 22.29
CA ASP A 314 12.91 -5.18 22.47
C ASP A 314 12.48 -4.61 21.11
N ASP A 315 11.56 -5.28 20.41
CA ASP A 315 11.02 -4.84 19.11
C ASP A 315 9.95 -3.73 19.30
N SER A 316 10.20 -2.79 20.21
CA SER A 316 9.43 -1.57 20.35
C SER A 316 9.99 -0.53 19.36
N TYR A 317 9.13 -0.03 18.47
CA TYR A 317 9.51 1.03 17.54
C TYR A 317 9.21 2.38 18.19
N GLU A 318 10.24 3.22 18.30
CA GLU A 318 10.11 4.63 18.68
C GLU A 318 10.13 5.48 17.40
N GLU A 319 9.19 6.42 17.30
CA GLU A 319 9.12 7.36 16.20
C GLU A 319 9.82 8.66 16.61
N HIS A 320 10.85 9.04 15.86
CA HIS A 320 11.61 10.27 16.09
C HIS A 320 11.39 11.25 14.94
N LEU A 321 11.19 12.53 15.27
CA LEU A 321 11.02 13.58 14.27
C LEU A 321 12.34 14.33 14.05
N VAL A 322 12.80 14.35 12.79
CA VAL A 322 14.01 15.05 12.37
C VAL A 322 13.66 16.15 11.38
N GLU A 323 14.11 17.36 11.64
CA GLU A 323 13.94 18.52 10.76
C GLU A 323 15.06 18.59 9.72
N ILE A 324 14.77 18.97 8.47
CA ILE A 324 15.78 19.16 7.42
C ILE A 324 15.69 20.59 6.91
N ASN A 325 16.74 21.38 7.17
CA ASN A 325 16.78 22.81 6.90
C ASN A 325 17.47 23.10 5.57
N LEU A 326 16.73 23.67 4.63
CA LEU A 326 17.27 24.13 3.35
C LEU A 326 18.04 25.46 3.51
N PRO A 327 19.16 25.65 2.79
CA PRO A 327 19.95 26.87 2.91
C PRO A 327 19.21 28.07 2.30
N GLN A 328 19.29 29.22 2.98
CA GLN A 328 18.81 30.49 2.44
C GLN A 328 19.84 31.07 1.46
N ASN A 329 19.42 31.27 0.21
CA ASN A 329 20.31 31.77 -0.84
C ASN A 329 20.49 33.30 -0.82
N PHE A 330 19.57 34.05 -0.20
CA PHE A 330 19.61 35.51 -0.15
C PHE A 330 19.17 36.06 1.21
N ALA A 331 19.71 37.22 1.60
CA ALA A 331 19.29 37.91 2.80
C ALA A 331 17.81 38.34 2.69
N ARG A 332 16.99 37.93 3.66
CA ARG A 332 15.53 38.19 3.73
C ARG A 332 14.68 37.44 2.69
N SER A 333 15.11 36.27 2.25
CA SER A 333 14.28 35.33 1.48
C SER A 333 14.02 34.05 2.27
N PHE A 334 12.85 33.44 2.09
CA PHE A 334 12.61 32.07 2.54
C PHE A 334 13.39 31.09 1.66
N ALA A 335 13.84 29.97 2.24
CA ALA A 335 14.30 28.86 1.44
C ALA A 335 13.08 28.26 0.72
N GLU A 336 13.08 28.32 -0.60
CA GLU A 336 12.03 27.70 -1.42
C GLU A 336 12.53 26.34 -1.90
N LEU A 337 11.63 25.35 -1.91
CA LEU A 337 11.89 24.11 -2.64
C LEU A 337 12.20 24.46 -4.11
N PRO A 338 13.12 23.73 -4.76
CA PRO A 338 13.40 23.93 -6.18
C PRO A 338 12.11 23.93 -6.99
N LYS A 339 11.87 25.00 -7.75
CA LYS A 339 10.72 25.10 -8.66
C LYS A 339 10.96 24.16 -9.85
N ASP A 340 10.42 22.95 -9.78
CA ASP A 340 10.25 22.03 -10.90
C ASP A 340 8.74 21.94 -11.24
N ASP A 341 8.39 21.61 -12.49
CA ASP A 341 7.00 21.47 -12.97
C ASP A 341 6.34 20.16 -12.44
N GLY A 342 6.40 19.92 -11.13
CA GLY A 342 5.90 18.69 -10.49
C GLY A 342 6.42 18.49 -9.06
N PRO A 343 6.07 17.35 -8.41
CA PRO A 343 6.58 17.02 -7.08
C PRO A 343 8.11 16.94 -7.09
N VAL A 344 8.73 17.52 -6.06
CA VAL A 344 10.19 17.62 -5.94
C VAL A 344 10.74 16.32 -5.35
N ASP A 345 11.59 15.63 -6.11
CA ASP A 345 12.26 14.42 -5.62
C ASP A 345 13.12 14.72 -4.38
N PHE A 346 13.01 13.88 -3.36
CA PHE A 346 13.86 13.91 -2.16
C PHE A 346 14.60 12.59 -2.00
N GLN A 347 15.91 12.64 -1.81
CA GLN A 347 16.73 11.47 -1.47
C GLN A 347 17.75 11.86 -0.42
N ILE A 348 18.04 10.98 0.53
CA ILE A 348 19.12 11.16 1.51
C ILE A 348 19.95 9.89 1.60
N ALA A 349 21.27 10.03 1.64
CA ALA A 349 22.22 8.93 1.75
C ALA A 349 23.24 9.21 2.84
N GLY A 350 23.71 8.17 3.53
CA GLY A 350 24.69 8.32 4.61
C GLY A 350 24.13 9.00 5.85
N VAL A 351 22.85 8.77 6.19
CA VAL A 351 22.20 9.28 7.41
C VAL A 351 22.99 8.91 8.67
N ASN A 352 23.64 7.74 8.65
CA ASN A 352 24.53 7.24 9.70
C ASN A 352 25.92 7.90 9.74
N THR A 353 26.20 8.88 8.88
CA THR A 353 27.47 9.62 8.84
C THR A 353 27.31 11.01 9.42
N GLU A 354 28.42 11.67 9.75
CA GLU A 354 28.42 13.06 10.24
C GLU A 354 27.85 14.03 9.20
N ASN A 355 28.03 13.74 7.90
CA ASN A 355 27.62 14.59 6.80
C ASN A 355 26.81 13.81 5.73
N PRO A 356 25.50 13.59 5.95
CA PRO A 356 24.66 12.91 4.96
C PRO A 356 24.56 13.71 3.66
N ILE A 357 24.45 13.04 2.52
CA ILE A 357 24.21 13.69 1.23
C ILE A 357 22.71 13.71 0.97
N VAL A 358 22.17 14.88 0.68
CA VAL A 358 20.74 15.09 0.39
C VAL A 358 20.58 15.60 -1.03
N LYS A 359 19.67 14.99 -1.79
CA LYS A 359 19.22 15.49 -3.09
C LYS A 359 17.81 16.02 -2.94
N VAL A 360 17.60 17.26 -3.37
CA VAL A 360 16.27 17.90 -3.44
C VAL A 360 16.09 18.43 -4.86
N GLY A 361 15.14 17.85 -5.59
CA GLY A 361 14.98 18.06 -7.04
C GLY A 361 16.26 17.69 -7.79
N LYS A 362 16.81 18.63 -8.56
CA LYS A 362 18.08 18.47 -9.30
C LYS A 362 19.33 18.89 -8.52
N LYS A 363 19.16 19.38 -7.29
CA LYS A 363 20.27 19.92 -6.48
C LYS A 363 20.75 18.89 -5.46
N PHE A 364 22.05 18.92 -5.20
CA PHE A 364 22.70 18.12 -4.17
C PHE A 364 23.16 19.02 -3.04
N TYR A 365 23.07 18.51 -1.83
CA TYR A 365 23.43 19.16 -0.59
C TYR A 365 24.23 18.18 0.26
N GLU A 366 25.14 18.73 1.05
CA GLU A 366 25.79 18.05 2.16
C GLU A 366 25.10 18.53 3.43
N GLY A 367 24.62 17.59 4.24
CA GLY A 367 23.97 17.85 5.51
C GLY A 367 24.96 17.93 6.64
N GLU A 368 24.62 18.67 7.68
CA GLU A 368 25.33 18.69 8.94
C GLU A 368 24.32 18.47 10.07
N TRP A 369 24.54 17.41 10.87
CA TRP A 369 23.68 17.13 12.01
C TRP A 369 23.81 18.23 13.07
N GLN A 370 22.69 18.79 13.46
CA GLN A 370 22.59 19.78 14.51
C GLN A 370 21.70 19.27 15.62
N LYS A 371 22.08 19.61 16.86
CA LYS A 371 21.19 19.45 18.00
C LYS A 371 20.29 20.69 18.04
N PRO A 372 18.95 20.53 18.01
CA PRO A 372 18.03 21.66 18.05
C PRO A 372 18.33 22.54 19.27
N ILE A 373 18.52 23.84 19.05
CA ILE A 373 18.71 24.81 20.13
C ILE A 373 17.33 25.20 20.65
N GLY A 374 16.90 24.55 21.74
CA GLY A 374 15.57 24.74 22.34
C GLY A 374 14.63 23.59 22.04
N SER A 375 13.33 23.80 22.24
CA SER A 375 12.27 22.85 21.93
C SER A 375 11.52 23.33 20.70
N THR A 376 11.98 22.94 19.51
CA THR A 376 11.16 23.06 18.30
C THR A 376 10.06 22.03 18.42
N ILE A 377 8.81 22.48 18.32
CA ILE A 377 7.63 21.65 18.37
C ILE A 377 6.88 21.89 17.07
N VAL A 378 6.60 20.81 16.36
CA VAL A 378 5.88 20.85 15.09
C VAL A 378 4.52 20.21 15.30
N SER A 379 3.48 20.89 14.81
CA SER A 379 2.17 20.28 14.68
C SER A 379 2.22 19.32 13.50
N ILE A 380 2.05 18.03 13.77
CA ILE A 380 1.71 17.09 12.71
C ILE A 380 0.23 17.31 12.42
N PRO A 381 -0.17 17.54 11.16
CA PRO A 381 -1.57 17.79 10.83
C PRO A 381 -2.44 16.63 11.35
N ASN A 382 -3.45 16.96 12.16
CA ASN A 382 -4.60 16.09 12.42
C ASN A 382 -5.82 16.74 11.76
N ASP A 383 -6.62 15.94 11.06
CA ASP A 383 -7.73 16.39 10.20
C ASP A 383 -9.01 16.81 10.94
N ASP A 384 -8.95 17.11 12.24
CA ASP A 384 -10.11 17.62 12.98
C ASP A 384 -10.23 19.16 12.84
N GLU A 385 -10.98 19.65 11.84
CA GLU A 385 -11.31 21.09 11.68
C GLU A 385 -12.05 21.70 12.89
N ASN A 386 -12.51 20.89 13.85
CA ASN A 386 -13.23 21.31 15.04
C ASN A 386 -12.39 21.48 16.32
N LYS A 387 -11.07 21.27 16.27
CA LYS A 387 -10.20 21.50 17.44
C LYS A 387 -9.50 22.87 17.35
N SER A 388 -9.48 23.58 18.48
CA SER A 388 -8.96 24.95 18.53
C SER A 388 -7.48 24.96 18.13
N LYS A 389 -7.01 26.05 17.51
CA LYS A 389 -5.60 26.30 17.12
C LYS A 389 -4.56 26.18 18.27
N ASN A 390 -5.00 25.94 19.50
CA ASN A 390 -4.17 25.78 20.70
C ASN A 390 -4.16 24.33 21.24
N ASP A 391 -4.62 23.34 20.48
CA ASP A 391 -4.55 21.94 20.91
C ASP A 391 -3.11 21.41 20.83
N MET A 392 -2.50 21.16 21.99
CA MET A 392 -1.11 20.67 22.10
C MET A 392 -1.03 19.13 22.04
N SER A 393 -2.13 18.41 21.81
CA SER A 393 -2.12 16.93 21.81
C SER A 393 -1.34 16.31 20.63
N ASN A 394 -1.20 17.04 19.52
CA ASN A 394 -0.58 16.54 18.27
C ASN A 394 0.77 17.20 17.98
N MET A 395 1.32 17.84 18.99
CA MET A 395 2.61 18.50 18.95
C MET A 395 3.70 17.48 19.24
N LYS A 396 4.53 17.17 18.24
CA LYS A 396 5.74 16.35 18.43
C LYS A 396 6.96 17.24 18.51
N GLN A 397 7.88 16.89 19.41
CA GLN A 397 9.14 17.60 19.56
C GLN A 397 10.11 17.15 18.47
N VAL A 398 10.80 18.10 17.84
CA VAL A 398 11.94 17.79 16.95
C VAL A 398 13.11 17.38 17.81
N GLU A 399 13.68 16.22 17.52
CA GLU A 399 14.76 15.62 18.32
C GLU A 399 16.14 15.87 17.71
N ALA A 400 16.20 16.04 16.40
CA ALA A 400 17.41 16.37 15.65
C ALA A 400 17.08 17.25 14.44
N SER A 401 18.07 18.00 13.94
CA SER A 401 17.95 18.69 12.66
C SER A 401 19.16 18.45 11.77
N ILE A 402 18.98 18.55 10.46
CA ILE A 402 20.05 18.48 9.45
C ILE A 402 20.06 19.80 8.70
N ASP A 403 21.13 20.57 8.85
CA ASP A 403 21.33 21.81 8.08
C ASP A 403 22.01 21.48 6.75
N LEU A 404 21.40 21.88 5.64
CA LEU A 404 21.87 21.56 4.30
C LEU A 404 22.76 22.67 3.71
N GLN A 405 23.87 22.28 3.12
CA GLN A 405 24.76 23.15 2.34
C GLN A 405 24.79 22.68 0.87
N GLU A 406 24.43 23.56 -0.08
CA GLU A 406 24.37 23.19 -1.51
C GLU A 406 25.77 22.84 -2.05
N LEU A 407 25.90 21.63 -2.58
CA LEU A 407 27.11 21.16 -3.25
C LEU A 407 27.17 21.70 -4.66
N LYS A 408 28.20 22.49 -4.95
CA LYS A 408 28.52 22.91 -6.33
C LYS A 408 29.20 21.76 -7.06
N VAL A 409 28.41 20.85 -7.62
CA VAL A 409 28.93 19.82 -8.52
C VAL A 409 29.51 20.51 -9.74
N LYS A 410 30.84 20.49 -9.89
CA LYS A 410 31.48 20.90 -11.15
C LYS A 410 31.06 19.89 -12.20
N LYS A 411 30.40 20.37 -13.26
CA LYS A 411 30.07 19.57 -14.45
C LYS A 411 31.31 18.91 -15.04
#